data_AF-A0A1G9RBG7-F1
#
_entry.id   AF-A0A1G9RBG7-F1
#
_cell.length_a   1.000
_cell.length_b   1.000
_cell.length_c   1.000
_cell.angle_alpha   90.00
_cell.angle_beta   90.00
_cell.angle_gamma   90.00
#
_symmetry.space_group_name_H-M   'P 1'
#
loop_
_entity.id
_entity.type
_entity.pdbx_description
1 polymer ?
#
loop_
_entity_poly.entity_id
_entity_poly.type
_entity_poly.pdbx_seq_one_letter_code
_entity_poly.pdbx_strand_id
1 'polypeptide(L)'
;MNKVEKLRVLIWDKCEEVFSDKELEEFLSERGGNVYQTAAFCLNIVLANPERISSYKRGGVSVTKADITAAIKEYKIMGRKAGGFYTINSEKVYGDGINTDR
;
A
#
# COMPACT_ATOMS: atom_id res chain seq x y z
N MET A 1 -14.50 -12.62 8.05
CA MET A 1 -13.21 -12.26 7.44
C MET A 1 -12.51 -11.29 8.36
N ASN A 2 -11.32 -11.65 8.85
CA ASN A 2 -10.49 -10.80 9.69
C ASN A 2 -9.88 -9.65 8.85
N LYS A 3 -9.27 -8.65 9.51
CA LYS A 3 -8.73 -7.47 8.81
C LYS A 3 -7.54 -7.80 7.90
N VAL A 4 -6.70 -8.75 8.27
CA VAL A 4 -5.52 -9.19 7.51
C VAL A 4 -5.94 -9.94 6.24
N GLU A 5 -6.89 -10.88 6.34
CA GLU A 5 -7.52 -11.58 5.22
C GLU A 5 -8.15 -10.59 4.23
N LYS A 6 -8.88 -9.58 4.74
CA LYS A 6 -9.44 -8.52 3.90
C LYS A 6 -8.34 -7.73 3.19
N LEU A 7 -7.26 -7.42 3.89
CA LEU A 7 -6.12 -6.70 3.36
C LEU A 7 -5.44 -7.50 2.24
N ARG A 8 -5.18 -8.80 2.44
CA ARG A 8 -4.62 -9.70 1.42
C ARG A 8 -5.43 -9.71 0.13
N VAL A 9 -6.75 -9.72 0.24
CA VAL A 9 -7.64 -9.64 -0.93
C VAL A 9 -7.49 -8.30 -1.66
N LEU A 10 -7.48 -7.19 -0.93
CA LEU A 10 -7.42 -5.85 -1.51
C LEU A 10 -6.09 -5.57 -2.23
N ILE A 11 -5.01 -6.12 -1.69
CA ILE A 11 -3.68 -5.98 -2.27
C ILE A 11 -3.37 -7.11 -3.27
N TRP A 12 -4.27 -8.06 -3.52
CA TRP A 12 -4.03 -9.17 -4.45
C TRP A 12 -2.84 -10.08 -4.07
N ASP A 13 -2.40 -10.07 -2.81
CA ASP A 13 -1.33 -10.91 -2.27
C ASP A 13 -1.91 -12.06 -1.42
N LYS A 14 -2.64 -12.96 -2.09
CA LYS A 14 -3.38 -14.04 -1.42
C LYS A 14 -2.49 -15.16 -0.87
N CYS A 15 -1.31 -15.34 -1.45
CA CYS A 15 -0.42 -16.47 -1.15
C CYS A 15 0.82 -16.04 -0.33
N GLU A 16 0.82 -14.83 0.26
CA GLU A 16 1.94 -14.36 1.08
C GLU A 16 3.26 -14.29 0.29
N GLU A 17 3.18 -13.88 -0.98
CA GLU A 17 4.36 -13.82 -1.86
C GLU A 17 5.13 -12.50 -1.67
N VAL A 18 4.45 -11.43 -1.22
CA VAL A 18 5.03 -10.08 -1.18
C VAL A 18 5.07 -9.46 0.21
N PHE A 19 4.08 -9.77 1.04
CA PHE A 19 4.03 -9.31 2.43
C PHE A 19 3.70 -10.47 3.35
N SER A 20 4.48 -10.59 4.42
CA SER A 20 4.18 -11.49 5.52
C SER A 20 2.96 -11.02 6.33
N ASP A 21 2.25 -11.94 6.99
CA ASP A 21 1.14 -11.60 7.87
C ASP A 21 1.56 -10.62 8.98
N LYS A 22 2.79 -10.78 9.50
CA LYS A 22 3.35 -9.88 10.51
C LYS A 22 3.52 -8.45 10.00
N GLU A 23 4.07 -8.26 8.80
CA GLU A 23 4.18 -6.92 8.18
C GLU A 23 2.79 -6.29 8.00
N LEU A 24 1.80 -7.08 7.55
CA LEU A 24 0.44 -6.60 7.35
C LEU A 24 -0.23 -6.17 8.66
N GLU A 25 0.00 -6.90 9.75
CA GLU A 25 -0.48 -6.53 11.09
C GLU A 25 0.16 -5.25 11.61
N GLU A 26 1.49 -5.10 11.45
CA GLU A 26 2.21 -3.88 11.80
C GLU A 26 1.65 -2.68 11.02
N PHE A 27 1.51 -2.81 9.70
CA PHE A 27 0.96 -1.75 8.84
C PHE A 27 -0.50 -1.42 9.12
N LEU A 28 -1.29 -2.39 9.59
CA LEU A 28 -2.66 -2.16 10.05
C LEU A 28 -2.66 -1.36 11.37
N SER A 29 -1.80 -1.73 12.32
CA SER A 29 -1.69 -1.06 13.61
C SER A 29 -1.30 0.41 13.45
N GLU A 30 -0.27 0.71 12.66
CA GLU A 30 0.19 2.07 12.35
C GLU A 30 -0.89 2.98 11.75
N ARG A 31 -1.90 2.39 11.09
CA ARG A 31 -2.97 3.11 10.39
C ARG A 31 -4.31 3.04 11.13
N GLY A 32 -4.27 2.80 12.43
CA GLY A 32 -5.48 2.75 13.27
C GLY A 32 -6.44 1.63 12.87
N GLY A 33 -5.93 0.56 12.27
CA GLY A 33 -6.72 -0.56 11.77
C GLY A 33 -7.60 -0.24 10.56
N ASN A 34 -7.31 0.83 9.81
CA ASN A 34 -8.00 1.19 8.57
C ASN A 34 -7.47 0.37 7.39
N VAL A 35 -8.17 -0.73 7.10
CA VAL A 35 -7.77 -1.69 6.07
C VAL A 35 -7.58 -1.07 4.68
N TYR A 36 -8.37 -0.05 4.30
CA TYR A 36 -8.23 0.58 2.98
C TYR A 36 -7.02 1.51 2.89
N GLN A 37 -6.73 2.26 3.95
CA GLN A 37 -5.50 3.06 4.00
C GLN A 37 -4.26 2.17 4.01
N THR A 38 -4.31 1.06 4.75
CA THR A 38 -3.23 0.07 4.74
C THR A 38 -3.05 -0.58 3.37
N ALA A 39 -4.13 -0.95 2.69
CA ALA A 39 -4.06 -1.49 1.33
C ALA A 39 -3.41 -0.51 0.36
N ALA A 40 -3.82 0.77 0.39
CA ALA A 40 -3.20 1.81 -0.43
C ALA A 40 -1.71 1.96 -0.14
N PHE A 41 -1.30 1.87 1.12
CA PHE A 41 0.12 1.93 1.47
C PHE A 41 0.93 0.74 0.96
N CYS A 42 0.43 -0.49 1.15
CA CYS A 42 1.09 -1.70 0.67
C CYS A 42 1.31 -1.62 -0.85
N LEU A 43 0.30 -1.18 -1.59
CA LEU A 43 0.42 -0.98 -3.04
C LEU A 43 1.42 0.12 -3.43
N ASN A 44 1.60 1.17 -2.61
CA ASN A 44 2.68 2.16 -2.83
C ASN A 44 4.06 1.53 -2.61
N ILE A 45 4.23 0.67 -1.61
CA ILE A 45 5.48 -0.09 -1.40
C ILE A 45 5.76 -0.95 -2.64
N VAL A 46 4.75 -1.66 -3.15
CA VAL A 46 4.91 -2.46 -4.37
C VAL A 46 5.33 -1.57 -5.53
N LEU A 47 4.64 -0.45 -5.77
CA LEU A 47 4.96 0.47 -6.86
C LEU A 47 6.39 1.05 -6.78
N ALA A 48 6.89 1.27 -5.57
CA ALA A 48 8.23 1.79 -5.31
C ALA A 48 9.34 0.74 -5.48
N ASN A 49 9.00 -0.56 -5.48
CA ASN A 49 9.97 -1.66 -5.50
C ASN A 49 9.80 -2.54 -6.75
N PRO A 50 10.69 -2.41 -7.76
CA PRO A 50 10.61 -3.17 -9.01
C PRO A 50 10.52 -4.70 -8.82
N GLU A 51 11.25 -5.24 -7.84
CA GLU A 51 11.25 -6.67 -7.51
C GLU A 51 9.88 -7.16 -7.01
N ARG A 52 9.19 -6.35 -6.20
CA ARG A 52 7.86 -6.67 -5.68
C ARG A 52 6.78 -6.56 -6.77
N ILE A 53 6.97 -5.69 -7.76
CA ILE A 53 6.07 -5.59 -8.93
C ILE A 53 6.13 -6.87 -9.76
N SER A 54 7.32 -7.43 -10.00
CA SER A 54 7.45 -8.68 -10.79
C SER A 54 6.76 -9.88 -10.14
N SER A 55 6.64 -9.88 -8.81
CA SER A 55 5.92 -10.91 -8.05
C SER A 55 4.41 -10.67 -7.99
N TYR A 56 3.92 -9.48 -8.36
CA TYR A 56 2.50 -9.14 -8.23
C TYR A 56 1.65 -9.71 -9.37
N LYS A 57 0.76 -10.64 -9.04
CA LYS A 57 -0.18 -11.25 -9.99
C LYS A 57 -1.60 -11.13 -9.49
N ARG A 58 -2.49 -10.57 -10.31
CA ARG A 58 -3.93 -10.60 -10.06
C ARG A 58 -4.51 -11.85 -10.72
N GLY A 59 -4.50 -12.97 -10.00
CA GLY A 59 -5.10 -14.23 -10.48
C GLY A 59 -4.48 -14.73 -11.79
N GLY A 60 -3.16 -14.60 -11.95
CA GLY A 60 -2.43 -15.01 -13.15
C GLY A 60 -2.31 -13.94 -14.24
N VAL A 61 -2.96 -12.78 -14.09
CA VAL A 61 -2.79 -11.63 -14.98
C VAL A 61 -1.68 -10.72 -14.44
N SER A 62 -0.73 -10.37 -15.31
CA SER A 62 0.31 -9.38 -15.02
C SER A 62 -0.34 -8.05 -14.68
N VAL A 63 -0.10 -7.55 -13.47
CA VAL A 63 -0.64 -6.27 -13.01
C VAL A 63 0.23 -5.14 -13.54
N THR A 64 -0.36 -4.14 -14.19
CA THR A 64 0.40 -2.98 -14.65
C THR A 64 0.56 -1.95 -13.54
N LYS A 65 1.57 -1.07 -13.66
CA LYS A 65 1.72 0.08 -12.76
C LYS A 65 0.47 0.97 -12.74
N ALA A 66 -0.25 1.07 -13.86
CA ALA A 66 -1.48 1.83 -13.97
C ALA A 66 -2.60 1.22 -13.12
N ASP A 67 -2.74 -0.11 -13.12
CA ASP A 67 -3.73 -0.81 -12.29
C ASP A 67 -3.47 -0.60 -10.80
N ILE A 68 -2.20 -0.70 -10.39
CA ILE A 68 -1.78 -0.44 -9.01
C ILE A 68 -2.11 1.01 -8.62
N THR A 69 -1.80 1.96 -9.50
CA THR A 69 -2.06 3.40 -9.25
C THR A 69 -3.56 3.70 -9.13
N ALA A 70 -4.39 3.08 -9.99
CA ALA A 70 -5.84 3.21 -9.93
C ALA A 70 -6.40 2.64 -8.60
N ALA A 71 -5.95 1.47 -8.19
CA ALA A 71 -6.37 0.85 -6.93
C ALA A 71 -5.95 1.70 -5.71
N ILE A 72 -4.73 2.25 -5.69
CA ILE A 72 -4.28 3.17 -4.63
C ILE A 72 -5.24 4.37 -4.51
N LYS A 73 -5.64 4.97 -5.63
CA LYS A 73 -6.55 6.12 -5.63
C LYS A 73 -7.91 5.74 -5.03
N GLU A 74 -8.50 4.64 -5.48
CA GLU A 74 -9.77 4.13 -4.98
C GLU A 74 -9.71 3.83 -3.47
N TYR A 75 -8.67 3.13 -3.01
CA TYR A 75 -8.55 2.78 -1.60
C TYR A 75 -8.28 3.98 -0.70
N LYS A 76 -7.58 5.02 -1.17
CA LYS A 76 -7.47 6.30 -0.45
C LYS A 76 -8.84 6.97 -0.30
N ILE A 77 -9.67 6.95 -1.35
CA ILE A 77 -11.04 7.49 -1.30
C ILE A 77 -11.89 6.69 -0.31
N MET A 78 -11.87 5.35 -0.40
CA MET A 78 -12.61 4.48 0.50
C MET A 78 -12.14 4.61 1.95
N GLY A 79 -10.83 4.71 2.18
CA GLY A 79 -10.23 4.90 3.50
C GLY A 79 -10.64 6.20 4.17
N ARG A 80 -10.76 7.29 3.41
CA ARG A 80 -11.28 8.59 3.88
C ARG A 80 -12.78 8.57 4.19
N LYS A 81 -13.56 7.78 3.44
CA LYS A 81 -15.00 7.60 3.68
C LYS A 81 -15.28 6.67 4.87
N ALA A 82 -14.42 5.67 5.08
CA ALA A 82 -14.60 4.65 6.11
C ALA A 82 -14.02 5.03 7.48
N GLY A 83 -13.01 5.91 7.51
CA GLY A 83 -12.48 6.51 8.73
C GLY A 83 -12.51 8.02 8.56
N GLY A 84 -13.39 8.70 9.33
CA GLY A 84 -13.47 10.16 9.32
C GLY A 84 -12.07 10.78 9.37
N PHE A 85 -11.78 11.63 8.39
CA PHE A 85 -10.59 12.47 8.22
C PHE A 85 -9.35 12.11 9.08
N TYR A 86 -8.50 11.23 8.54
CA TYR A 86 -7.07 11.27 8.86
C TYR A 86 -6.32 11.81 7.63
N THR A 87 -6.04 13.11 7.67
CA THR A 87 -5.14 13.78 6.74
C THR A 87 -3.72 13.42 7.16
N ILE A 88 -3.11 12.39 6.57
CA ILE A 88 -1.66 12.23 6.67
C ILE A 88 -1.04 13.25 5.72
N ASN A 89 -0.46 14.29 6.31
CA ASN A 89 0.28 15.32 5.61
C ASN A 89 1.55 14.67 5.04
N SER A 90 1.55 14.38 3.74
CA SER A 90 2.72 13.86 3.04
C SER A 90 3.65 15.02 2.68
N GLU A 91 4.18 15.72 3.66
CA GLU A 91 5.35 16.56 3.44
C GLU A 91 6.61 15.73 3.68
N LYS A 92 7.20 15.34 2.54
CA LYS A 92 8.62 15.01 2.35
C LYS A 92 9.20 13.89 3.22
N VAL A 93 9.13 12.67 2.68
CA VAL A 93 10.21 11.70 2.85
C VAL A 93 10.57 11.22 1.45
N TYR A 94 11.60 11.84 0.86
CA TYR A 94 12.56 11.35 -0.13
C TYR A 94 13.16 12.53 -0.90
N GLY A 95 14.44 12.78 -0.67
CA GLY A 95 15.23 13.78 -1.38
C GLY A 95 16.41 14.25 -0.54
N ASP A 96 17.28 13.33 -0.13
CA ASP A 96 18.63 13.67 0.29
C ASP A 96 19.37 14.21 -0.94
N GLY A 97 19.83 15.44 -0.86
CA GLY A 97 20.50 16.17 -1.92
C GLY A 97 21.60 17.03 -1.31
N ILE A 98 22.73 16.39 -1.06
CA ILE A 98 24.04 16.99 -0.78
C ILE A 98 24.35 18.05 -1.85
N ASN A 99 24.64 19.31 -1.48
CA ASN A 99 25.96 19.95 -1.53
C ASN A 99 25.95 21.51 -1.54
N THR A 100 26.80 22.06 -0.66
CA THR A 100 27.75 23.19 -0.80
C THR A 100 27.34 24.61 -1.22
N ASP A 101 27.76 25.55 -0.35
CA ASP A 101 28.32 26.90 -0.63
C ASP A 101 27.54 27.90 -1.50
N ARG A 102 26.97 28.93 -0.86
CA ARG A 102 27.48 30.32 -0.86
C ARG A 102 26.57 31.27 -0.09
#